data_AF-A0A7V4Y538-F1
#
_entry.id   AF-A0A7V4Y538-F1
#
_cell.length_a   1.000
_cell.length_b   1.000
_cell.length_c   1.000
_cell.angle_alpha   90.00
_cell.angle_beta   90.00
_cell.angle_gamma   90.00
#
_symmetry.space_group_name_H-M   'P 1'
#
loop_
_entity.id
_entity.type
_entity.pdbx_description
1 polymer ?
#
loop_
_entity_poly.entity_id
_entity_poly.type
_entity_poly.pdbx_seq_one_letter_code
_entity_poly.pdbx_strand_id
1 'polypeptide(L)'
;MKYLRKSFYFLIIFSVIAGLFSIFPLVAQTKIPKASLPVLTTSAGQSNDVNTINIILEEAGIKYDYCDVPDVDLIKSGVGLADRESGPGFHVEVYTDLSKYPKGTPYKTIIFAIGASLKGMGASGLTVEAEEARLKRIVDYCQKNKIFIIAVHVGGSALRGAPGSDNERMIDAVAPYADYIIVTKDSNKDGRFTNIAKARNIPLTEVDYALDLVNIFKQVFQ
;
A
#
# COMPACT_ATOMS: atom_id res chain seq x y z
N MET A 1 -56.40 -10.75 43.33
CA MET A 1 -54.95 -11.06 43.44
C MET A 1 -54.37 -11.95 42.32
N LYS A 2 -55.09 -12.30 41.23
CA LYS A 2 -54.56 -13.16 40.14
C LYS A 2 -54.11 -12.42 38.87
N TYR A 3 -54.47 -11.14 38.71
CA TYR A 3 -54.16 -10.36 37.49
C TYR A 3 -52.88 -9.51 37.57
N LEU A 4 -52.38 -9.21 38.77
CA LEU A 4 -51.20 -8.36 38.96
C LEU A 4 -49.87 -9.08 38.64
N ARG A 5 -49.88 -10.41 38.60
CA ARG A 5 -48.67 -11.23 38.38
C ARG A 5 -48.34 -11.42 36.89
N LYS A 6 -49.30 -11.32 35.98
CA LYS A 6 -49.07 -11.49 34.52
C LYS A 6 -48.39 -10.28 33.88
N SER A 7 -48.65 -9.07 34.40
CA SER A 7 -48.06 -7.82 33.87
C SER A 7 -46.56 -7.72 34.15
N PHE A 8 -46.10 -8.31 35.27
CA PHE A 8 -44.69 -8.31 35.65
C PHE A 8 -43.82 -9.20 34.75
N TYR A 9 -44.32 -10.36 34.30
CA TYR A 9 -43.60 -11.21 33.35
C TYR A 9 -43.50 -10.57 31.96
N PHE A 10 -44.51 -9.81 31.54
CA PHE A 10 -44.48 -9.11 30.25
C PHE A 10 -43.46 -7.97 30.22
N LEU A 11 -43.29 -7.26 31.33
CA LEU A 11 -42.27 -6.21 31.50
C LEU A 11 -40.85 -6.78 31.54
N ILE A 12 -40.65 -7.96 32.15
CA ILE A 12 -39.33 -8.62 32.17
C ILE A 12 -38.97 -9.18 30.79
N ILE A 13 -39.92 -9.75 30.04
CA ILE A 13 -39.65 -10.25 28.69
C ILE A 13 -39.34 -9.11 27.71
N PHE A 14 -39.99 -7.95 27.84
CA PHE A 14 -39.67 -6.77 27.03
C PHE A 14 -38.29 -6.16 27.40
N SER A 15 -37.89 -6.24 28.67
CA SER A 15 -36.57 -5.81 29.13
C SER A 15 -35.44 -6.74 28.68
N VAL A 16 -35.72 -8.03 28.42
CA VAL A 16 -34.73 -8.98 27.90
C VAL A 16 -34.56 -8.85 26.39
N ILE A 17 -35.62 -8.45 25.65
CA ILE A 17 -35.54 -8.22 24.20
C ILE A 17 -34.84 -6.89 23.86
N ALA A 18 -34.87 -5.89 24.76
CA ALA A 18 -34.13 -4.65 24.60
C ALA A 18 -32.60 -4.77 24.89
N GLY A 19 -32.16 -5.90 25.46
CA GLY A 19 -30.75 -6.18 25.76
C GLY A 19 -29.95 -6.78 24.60
N LEU A 20 -30.60 -7.06 23.46
CA LEU A 20 -29.98 -7.55 22.23
C LEU A 20 -29.90 -6.44 21.16
N PHE A 21 -29.58 -5.21 21.57
CA PHE A 21 -29.11 -4.21 20.63
C PHE A 21 -27.66 -4.54 20.24
N SER A 22 -27.58 -5.34 19.18
CA SER A 22 -26.48 -5.49 18.24
C SER A 22 -25.22 -4.70 18.58
N ILE A 23 -24.23 -5.40 19.14
CA ILE A 23 -22.82 -4.99 19.05
C ILE A 23 -22.43 -5.22 17.58
N PHE A 24 -22.86 -4.34 16.69
CA PHE A 24 -22.18 -4.22 15.41
C PHE A 24 -20.81 -3.63 15.73
N PRO A 25 -19.71 -4.28 15.35
CA PRO A 25 -18.41 -3.63 15.44
C PRO A 25 -18.50 -2.40 14.56
N LEU A 26 -18.44 -1.22 15.19
CA LEU A 26 -18.25 0.03 14.49
C LEU A 26 -17.01 -0.17 13.63
N VAL A 27 -17.19 -0.25 12.31
CA VAL A 27 -16.08 -0.28 11.38
C VAL A 27 -15.40 1.06 11.57
N ALA A 28 -14.32 1.07 12.36
CA ALA A 28 -13.52 2.24 12.59
C ALA A 28 -13.02 2.68 11.22
N GLN A 29 -13.53 3.81 10.74
CA GLN A 29 -13.03 4.43 9.53
C GLN A 29 -11.58 4.83 9.81
N THR A 30 -10.65 4.04 9.28
CA THR A 30 -9.21 4.25 9.46
C THR A 30 -8.86 5.61 8.88
N LYS A 31 -8.45 6.54 9.75
CA LYS A 31 -8.01 7.88 9.33
C LYS A 31 -6.89 7.73 8.31
N ILE A 32 -7.04 8.34 7.13
CA ILE A 32 -6.02 8.33 6.09
C ILE A 32 -4.76 9.04 6.64
N PRO A 33 -3.60 8.36 6.69
CA PRO A 33 -2.37 8.95 7.19
C PRO A 33 -1.84 10.01 6.21
N LYS A 34 -1.11 10.99 6.76
CA LYS A 34 -0.40 12.00 5.97
C LYS A 34 1.02 11.53 5.68
N ALA A 35 1.46 11.70 4.44
CA ALA A 35 2.84 11.42 4.02
C ALA A 35 3.49 12.71 3.49
N SER A 36 4.81 12.69 3.29
CA SER A 36 5.59 13.87 2.91
C SER A 36 6.33 13.66 1.59
N LEU A 37 6.51 14.76 0.86
CA LEU A 37 7.38 14.84 -0.31
C LEU A 37 8.86 14.97 0.11
N PRO A 38 9.83 14.59 -0.72
CA PRO A 38 9.67 13.99 -2.06
C PRO A 38 9.38 12.49 -2.02
N VAL A 39 8.77 11.99 -3.10
CA VAL A 39 8.28 10.61 -3.25
C VAL A 39 9.15 9.86 -4.25
N LEU A 40 9.49 8.62 -3.92
CA LEU A 40 9.99 7.63 -4.89
C LEU A 40 8.90 6.57 -5.12
N THR A 41 8.60 6.26 -6.37
CA THR A 41 7.81 5.07 -6.73
C THR A 41 8.73 3.94 -7.17
N THR A 42 8.36 2.71 -6.84
CA THR A 42 9.08 1.51 -7.27
C THR A 42 8.13 0.34 -7.45
N SER A 43 8.50 -0.57 -8.34
CA SER A 43 7.82 -1.86 -8.45
C SER A 43 8.36 -2.83 -7.38
N ALA A 44 7.48 -3.69 -6.88
CA ALA A 44 7.77 -4.85 -6.06
C ALA A 44 7.28 -6.10 -6.81
N GLY A 45 8.15 -6.66 -7.66
CA GLY A 45 7.87 -7.78 -8.54
C GLY A 45 7.80 -7.45 -10.04
N GLN A 46 8.13 -6.22 -10.45
CA GLN A 46 8.21 -5.79 -11.86
C GLN A 46 6.87 -5.91 -12.62
N SER A 47 5.73 -5.76 -11.93
CA SER A 47 4.43 -5.62 -12.59
C SER A 47 4.22 -4.23 -13.18
N ASN A 48 3.25 -4.16 -14.09
CA ASN A 48 2.78 -2.89 -14.67
C ASN A 48 1.94 -2.06 -13.69
N ASP A 49 1.64 -2.55 -12.48
CA ASP A 49 0.87 -1.79 -11.47
C ASP A 49 1.59 -0.48 -11.12
N VAL A 50 2.92 -0.45 -11.21
CA VAL A 50 3.70 0.78 -10.96
C VAL A 50 3.37 1.87 -11.96
N ASN A 51 3.13 1.53 -13.24
CA ASN A 51 2.74 2.50 -14.25
C ASN A 51 1.34 3.06 -13.96
N THR A 52 0.43 2.21 -13.49
CA THR A 52 -0.90 2.65 -13.04
C THR A 52 -0.78 3.63 -11.88
N ILE A 53 0.06 3.35 -10.88
CA ILE A 53 0.28 4.26 -9.74
C ILE A 53 0.93 5.57 -10.17
N ASN A 54 1.91 5.52 -11.06
CA ASN A 54 2.59 6.68 -11.62
C ASN A 54 1.58 7.62 -12.31
N ILE A 55 0.70 7.08 -13.16
CA ILE A 55 -0.40 7.84 -13.79
C ILE A 55 -1.33 8.45 -12.74
N ILE A 56 -1.71 7.68 -11.70
CA ILE A 56 -2.58 8.17 -10.63
C ILE A 56 -1.92 9.32 -9.85
N LEU A 57 -0.61 9.29 -9.61
CA LEU A 57 0.12 10.38 -8.96
C LEU A 57 0.14 11.63 -9.83
N GLU A 58 0.32 11.49 -11.14
CA GLU A 58 0.24 12.60 -12.10
C GLU A 58 -1.14 13.27 -12.07
N GLU A 59 -2.21 12.47 -12.15
CA GLU A 59 -3.60 12.94 -12.03
C GLU A 59 -3.90 13.57 -10.66
N ALA A 60 -3.22 13.11 -9.61
CA ALA A 60 -3.29 13.71 -8.28
C ALA A 60 -2.48 15.01 -8.14
N GLY A 61 -1.66 15.37 -9.14
CA GLY A 61 -0.74 16.51 -9.09
C GLY A 61 0.44 16.31 -8.15
N ILE A 62 0.78 15.05 -7.84
CA ILE A 62 1.88 14.68 -6.95
C ILE A 62 3.11 14.33 -7.80
N LYS A 63 4.20 15.07 -7.61
CA LYS A 63 5.48 14.82 -8.27
C LYS A 63 6.26 13.73 -7.53
N TYR A 64 6.97 12.91 -8.29
CA TYR A 64 7.71 11.75 -7.81
C TYR A 64 8.93 11.49 -8.67
N ASP A 65 9.91 10.77 -8.15
CA ASP A 65 10.89 10.08 -8.99
C ASP A 65 10.47 8.62 -9.08
N TYR A 66 10.85 7.94 -10.16
CA TYR A 66 10.52 6.55 -10.41
C TYR A 66 11.77 5.76 -10.71
N CYS A 67 11.92 4.60 -10.08
CA CYS A 67 12.86 3.57 -10.47
C CYS A 67 12.17 2.20 -10.38
N ASP A 68 12.30 1.37 -11.40
CA ASP A 68 11.70 0.03 -11.41
C ASP A 68 12.38 -0.93 -10.43
N VAL A 69 13.72 -0.89 -10.35
CA VAL A 69 14.56 -1.78 -9.53
C VAL A 69 15.63 -1.04 -8.71
N PRO A 70 15.26 -0.03 -7.87
CA PRO A 70 16.25 0.69 -7.08
C PRO A 70 16.93 -0.24 -6.09
N ASP A 71 18.24 -0.04 -5.88
CA ASP A 71 18.95 -0.54 -4.71
C ASP A 71 18.95 0.51 -3.59
N VAL A 72 19.47 0.13 -2.43
CA VAL A 72 19.51 1.01 -1.26
C VAL A 72 20.43 2.22 -1.48
N ASP A 73 21.48 2.09 -2.27
CA ASP A 73 22.43 3.17 -2.50
C ASP A 73 21.87 4.23 -3.45
N LEU A 74 21.09 3.81 -4.45
CA LEU A 74 20.30 4.72 -5.27
C LEU A 74 19.26 5.46 -4.44
N ILE A 75 18.57 4.80 -3.52
CA ILE A 75 17.61 5.48 -2.62
C ILE A 75 18.32 6.47 -1.71
N LYS A 76 19.51 6.13 -1.18
CA LYS A 76 20.34 7.05 -0.38
C LYS A 76 20.79 8.28 -1.17
N SER A 77 20.99 8.13 -2.49
CA SER A 77 21.35 9.25 -3.36
C SER A 77 20.24 10.31 -3.45
N GLY A 78 19.00 9.98 -3.05
CA GLY A 78 17.90 10.91 -2.98
C GLY A 78 17.32 11.29 -4.33
N VAL A 79 16.63 12.44 -4.34
CA VAL A 79 16.01 13.04 -5.54
C VAL A 79 17.03 13.16 -6.67
N GLY A 80 16.58 12.89 -7.89
CA GLY A 80 17.40 12.90 -9.10
C GLY A 80 18.13 11.59 -9.37
N LEU A 81 17.98 10.59 -8.50
CA LEU A 81 18.42 9.20 -8.73
C LEU A 81 19.88 9.11 -9.20
N ALA A 82 20.78 9.89 -8.58
CA ALA A 82 22.19 9.98 -8.93
C ALA A 82 22.48 10.21 -10.44
N ASP A 83 21.58 10.89 -11.15
CA ASP A 83 21.68 11.11 -12.60
C ASP A 83 21.83 9.82 -13.42
N ARG A 84 21.25 8.72 -12.92
CA ARG A 84 21.20 7.46 -13.65
C ARG A 84 20.33 7.60 -14.89
N GLU A 85 20.69 6.86 -15.92
CA GLU A 85 19.94 6.77 -17.18
C GLU A 85 19.33 5.37 -17.32
N SER A 86 18.17 5.31 -17.96
CA SER A 86 17.52 4.04 -18.27
C SER A 86 18.35 3.20 -19.25
N GLY A 87 18.29 1.88 -19.08
CA GLY A 87 18.95 0.91 -19.93
C GLY A 87 18.23 -0.44 -19.91
N PRO A 88 18.77 -1.46 -20.58
CA PRO A 88 18.18 -2.80 -20.56
C PRO A 88 18.03 -3.32 -19.12
N GLY A 89 16.79 -3.57 -18.71
CA GLY A 89 16.46 -4.12 -17.39
C GLY A 89 16.56 -3.16 -16.22
N PHE A 90 16.71 -1.86 -16.48
CA PHE A 90 16.77 -0.82 -15.46
C PHE A 90 16.15 0.47 -16.00
N HIS A 91 15.18 1.03 -15.29
CA HIS A 91 14.46 2.20 -15.75
C HIS A 91 14.32 3.24 -14.64
N VAL A 92 14.58 4.49 -15.00
CA VAL A 92 14.50 5.64 -14.09
C VAL A 92 13.90 6.85 -14.77
N GLU A 93 13.08 7.58 -14.01
CA GLU A 93 12.47 8.83 -14.44
C GLU A 93 12.46 9.82 -13.27
N VAL A 94 12.76 11.09 -13.53
CA VAL A 94 12.81 12.14 -12.51
C VAL A 94 11.70 13.14 -12.83
N TYR A 95 10.62 13.13 -12.04
CA TYR A 95 9.53 14.10 -12.14
C TYR A 95 9.43 15.03 -10.93
N THR A 96 10.23 14.81 -9.89
CA THR A 96 10.31 15.71 -8.75
C THR A 96 10.69 17.12 -9.19
N ASP A 97 10.04 18.13 -8.61
CA ASP A 97 10.41 19.53 -8.84
C ASP A 97 11.77 19.83 -8.22
N LEU A 98 12.81 19.85 -9.06
CA LEU A 98 14.19 20.07 -8.64
C LEU A 98 14.47 21.49 -8.14
N SER A 99 13.59 22.46 -8.42
CA SER A 99 13.70 23.80 -7.86
C SER A 99 13.31 23.82 -6.37
N LYS A 100 12.39 22.93 -5.99
CA LYS A 100 11.90 22.77 -4.61
C LYS A 100 12.69 21.73 -3.83
N TYR A 101 13.05 20.63 -4.48
CA TYR A 101 13.84 19.54 -3.90
C TYR A 101 15.06 19.28 -4.78
N PRO A 102 16.20 19.96 -4.50
CA PRO A 102 17.42 19.76 -5.28
C PRO A 102 17.87 18.30 -5.27
N LYS A 103 18.65 17.91 -6.28
CA LYS A 103 19.28 16.59 -6.36
C LYS A 103 20.01 16.26 -5.05
N GLY A 104 19.89 15.03 -4.58
CA GLY A 104 20.43 14.63 -3.26
C GLY A 104 19.45 14.77 -2.11
N THR A 105 18.30 15.42 -2.29
CA THR A 105 17.30 15.56 -1.22
C THR A 105 16.79 14.16 -0.82
N PRO A 106 16.85 13.78 0.47
CA PRO A 106 16.35 12.47 0.89
C PRO A 106 14.85 12.32 0.68
N TYR A 107 14.43 11.20 0.08
CA TYR A 107 13.02 10.83 -0.01
C TYR A 107 12.38 10.74 1.37
N LYS A 108 11.13 11.21 1.47
CA LYS A 108 10.32 11.10 2.69
C LYS A 108 9.28 10.01 2.60
N THR A 109 8.91 9.61 1.38
CA THR A 109 7.95 8.54 1.14
C THR A 109 8.42 7.65 0.00
N ILE A 110 8.25 6.33 0.15
CA ILE A 110 8.36 5.37 -0.96
C ILE A 110 7.01 4.68 -1.15
N ILE A 111 6.55 4.65 -2.40
CA ILE A 111 5.33 3.94 -2.79
C ILE A 111 5.75 2.68 -3.55
N PHE A 112 5.38 1.53 -3.00
CA PHE A 112 5.61 0.23 -3.62
C PHE A 112 4.36 -0.22 -4.36
N ALA A 113 4.49 -0.38 -5.67
CA ALA A 113 3.53 -1.09 -6.49
C ALA A 113 3.76 -2.59 -6.32
N ILE A 114 2.94 -3.24 -5.50
CA ILE A 114 3.08 -4.68 -5.26
C ILE A 114 2.43 -5.43 -6.42
N GLY A 115 3.24 -6.22 -7.12
CA GLY A 115 2.79 -7.10 -8.18
C GLY A 115 3.98 -7.78 -8.85
N ALA A 116 3.93 -9.10 -8.96
CA ALA A 116 4.93 -9.96 -9.56
C ALA A 116 4.56 -10.30 -11.01
N SER A 117 5.47 -10.02 -11.93
CA SER A 117 5.39 -10.37 -13.34
C SER A 117 6.64 -11.16 -13.72
N LEU A 118 6.49 -12.46 -13.95
CA LEU A 118 7.62 -13.32 -14.37
C LEU A 118 8.28 -12.80 -15.66
N LYS A 119 7.48 -12.24 -16.57
CA LYS A 119 8.00 -11.60 -17.80
C LYS A 119 8.80 -10.34 -17.49
N GLY A 120 8.28 -9.49 -16.60
CA GLY A 120 8.95 -8.25 -16.18
C GLY A 120 10.27 -8.54 -15.48
N MET A 121 10.26 -9.48 -14.52
CA MET A 121 11.44 -9.94 -13.81
C MET A 121 12.47 -10.59 -14.76
N GLY A 122 12.02 -11.39 -15.73
CA GLY A 122 12.91 -11.94 -16.76
C GLY A 122 13.59 -10.87 -17.61
N ALA A 123 12.90 -9.76 -17.91
CA ALA A 123 13.45 -8.64 -18.67
C ALA A 123 14.44 -7.79 -17.86
N SER A 124 14.23 -7.68 -16.54
CA SER A 124 15.18 -7.00 -15.63
C SER A 124 16.32 -7.89 -15.15
N GLY A 125 16.30 -9.19 -15.49
CA GLY A 125 17.27 -10.16 -14.99
C GLY A 125 17.09 -10.51 -13.51
N LEU A 126 15.97 -10.13 -12.91
CA LEU A 126 15.64 -10.46 -11.52
C LEU A 126 15.05 -11.86 -11.40
N THR A 127 15.46 -12.57 -10.36
CA THR A 127 14.74 -13.73 -9.84
C THR A 127 13.81 -13.30 -8.71
N VAL A 128 12.84 -14.14 -8.36
CA VAL A 128 11.91 -13.87 -7.26
C VAL A 128 12.68 -13.74 -5.92
N GLU A 129 13.69 -14.56 -5.72
CA GLU A 129 14.54 -14.55 -4.51
C GLU A 129 15.38 -13.27 -4.44
N ALA A 130 15.95 -12.85 -5.57
CA ALA A 130 16.74 -11.63 -5.65
C ALA A 130 15.86 -10.40 -5.39
N GLU A 131 14.65 -10.39 -5.94
CA GLU A 131 13.67 -9.34 -5.76
C GLU A 131 13.17 -9.27 -4.32
N GLU A 132 12.79 -10.40 -3.73
CA GLU A 132 12.38 -10.48 -2.32
C GLU A 132 13.49 -9.96 -1.38
N ALA A 133 14.74 -10.35 -1.65
CA ALA A 133 15.89 -9.85 -0.90
C ALA A 133 16.12 -8.34 -1.11
N ARG A 134 15.91 -7.82 -2.32
CA ARG A 134 16.00 -6.38 -2.61
C ARG A 134 14.95 -5.61 -1.82
N LEU A 135 13.69 -6.03 -1.89
CA LEU A 135 12.57 -5.40 -1.17
C LEU A 135 12.82 -5.37 0.34
N LYS A 136 13.24 -6.50 0.93
CA LYS A 136 13.61 -6.57 2.35
C LYS A 136 14.70 -5.56 2.73
N ARG A 137 15.76 -5.44 1.93
CA ARG A 137 16.83 -4.44 2.18
C ARG A 137 16.31 -3.01 2.12
N ILE A 138 15.40 -2.71 1.19
CA ILE A 138 14.81 -1.37 1.08
C ILE A 138 13.90 -1.08 2.26
N VAL A 139 13.01 -2.02 2.62
CA VAL A 139 12.10 -1.90 3.76
C VAL A 139 12.90 -1.66 5.05
N ASP A 140 13.96 -2.45 5.30
CA ASP A 140 14.86 -2.25 6.43
C ASP A 140 15.48 -0.85 6.43
N TYR A 141 15.92 -0.37 5.27
CA TYR A 141 16.46 0.97 5.12
C TYR A 141 15.40 2.05 5.43
N CYS A 142 14.20 1.91 4.90
CA CYS A 142 13.09 2.84 5.16
C CYS A 142 12.75 2.92 6.65
N GLN A 143 12.63 1.78 7.31
CA GLN A 143 12.34 1.73 8.75
C GLN A 143 13.44 2.40 9.59
N LYS A 144 14.72 2.11 9.29
CA LYS A 144 15.86 2.72 9.99
C LYS A 144 15.92 4.24 9.81
N ASN A 145 15.50 4.73 8.64
CA ASN A 145 15.60 6.15 8.29
C ASN A 145 14.26 6.90 8.40
N LYS A 146 13.20 6.24 8.90
CA LYS A 146 11.85 6.80 9.06
C LYS A 146 11.30 7.36 7.74
N ILE A 147 11.54 6.63 6.64
CA ILE A 147 10.93 6.92 5.34
C ILE A 147 9.58 6.22 5.31
N PHE A 148 8.52 6.98 5.02
CA PHE A 148 7.16 6.48 5.03
C PHE A 148 6.92 5.48 3.88
N ILE A 149 6.36 4.32 4.18
CA ILE A 149 6.11 3.25 3.21
C ILE A 149 4.61 3.18 2.90
N ILE A 150 4.25 3.36 1.63
CA ILE A 150 2.90 3.08 1.13
C ILE A 150 2.95 1.81 0.27
N ALA A 151 2.26 0.77 0.73
CA ALA A 151 2.07 -0.46 -0.03
C ALA A 151 0.77 -0.38 -0.85
N VAL A 152 0.88 -0.51 -2.16
CA VAL A 152 -0.26 -0.41 -3.07
C VAL A 152 -0.38 -1.67 -3.91
N HIS A 153 -1.58 -2.25 -3.95
CA HIS A 153 -1.90 -3.33 -4.89
C HIS A 153 -3.26 -3.07 -5.54
N VAL A 154 -3.25 -2.83 -6.85
CA VAL A 154 -4.47 -2.47 -7.61
C VAL A 154 -4.78 -3.45 -8.73
N GLY A 155 -3.89 -4.42 -8.99
CA GLY A 155 -4.05 -5.41 -10.05
C GLY A 155 -5.18 -6.42 -9.86
N GLY A 156 -5.80 -6.47 -8.68
CA GLY A 156 -6.91 -7.38 -8.40
C GLY A 156 -6.45 -8.79 -8.05
N SER A 157 -7.42 -9.64 -7.69
CA SER A 157 -7.17 -11.04 -7.28
C SER A 157 -6.46 -11.85 -8.36
N ALA A 158 -6.73 -11.56 -9.65
CA ALA A 158 -6.08 -12.19 -10.78
C ALA A 158 -4.56 -11.91 -10.83
N LEU A 159 -4.15 -10.68 -10.51
CA LEU A 159 -2.74 -10.29 -10.49
C LEU A 159 -2.07 -10.58 -9.14
N ARG A 160 -2.78 -11.15 -8.17
CA ARG A 160 -2.20 -11.69 -6.93
C ARG A 160 -1.89 -13.18 -7.03
N GLY A 161 -2.65 -13.92 -7.85
CA GLY A 161 -2.45 -15.35 -8.06
C GLY A 161 -2.86 -16.22 -6.86
N ALA A 162 -2.45 -17.49 -6.89
CA ALA A 162 -2.77 -18.46 -5.85
C ALA A 162 -1.99 -18.17 -4.55
N PRO A 163 -2.49 -18.60 -3.38
CA PRO A 163 -1.74 -18.55 -2.12
C PRO A 163 -0.35 -19.19 -2.27
N GLY A 164 0.68 -18.48 -1.79
CA GLY A 164 2.08 -18.92 -1.90
C GLY A 164 2.75 -18.65 -3.26
N SER A 165 2.08 -17.96 -4.18
CA SER A 165 2.68 -17.51 -5.44
C SER A 165 3.76 -16.45 -5.23
N ASP A 166 4.52 -16.15 -6.28
CA ASP A 166 5.55 -15.11 -6.26
C ASP A 166 4.99 -13.73 -5.90
N ASN A 167 3.73 -13.48 -6.24
CA ASN A 167 3.02 -12.27 -5.85
C ASN A 167 2.80 -12.18 -4.34
N GLU A 168 2.35 -13.27 -3.72
CA GLU A 168 2.20 -13.35 -2.26
C GLU A 168 3.54 -13.13 -1.56
N ARG A 169 4.65 -13.59 -2.16
CA ARG A 169 6.01 -13.31 -1.64
C ARG A 169 6.33 -11.81 -1.69
N MET A 170 5.95 -11.09 -2.74
CA MET A 170 6.13 -9.62 -2.80
C MET A 170 5.26 -8.90 -1.78
N ILE A 171 4.03 -9.38 -1.55
CA ILE A 171 3.14 -8.88 -0.50
C ILE A 171 3.81 -9.06 0.87
N ASP A 172 4.30 -10.26 1.17
CA ASP A 172 4.96 -10.57 2.45
C ASP A 172 6.25 -9.78 2.68
N ALA A 173 6.96 -9.43 1.60
CA ALA A 173 8.17 -8.64 1.68
C ALA A 173 7.91 -7.16 2.04
N VAL A 174 6.74 -6.60 1.69
CA VAL A 174 6.46 -5.16 1.80
C VAL A 174 5.31 -4.84 2.73
N ALA A 175 4.12 -5.40 2.49
CA ALA A 175 2.88 -4.96 3.14
C ALA A 175 2.89 -5.06 4.68
N PRO A 176 3.48 -6.09 5.33
CA PRO A 176 3.57 -6.16 6.79
C PRO A 176 4.41 -5.06 7.45
N TYR A 177 5.18 -4.31 6.67
CA TYR A 177 6.10 -3.28 7.13
C TYR A 177 5.70 -1.88 6.67
N ALA A 178 4.58 -1.77 5.94
CA ALA A 178 4.08 -0.51 5.43
C ALA A 178 3.49 0.36 6.54
N ASP A 179 3.56 1.68 6.36
CA ASP A 179 2.86 2.64 7.22
C ASP A 179 1.42 2.88 6.73
N TYR A 180 1.14 2.56 5.47
CA TYR A 180 -0.18 2.63 4.88
C TYR A 180 -0.37 1.59 3.78
N ILE A 181 -1.51 0.91 3.76
CA ILE A 181 -1.88 -0.03 2.70
C ILE A 181 -3.08 0.51 1.94
N ILE A 182 -2.99 0.55 0.61
CA ILE A 182 -4.09 0.90 -0.28
C ILE A 182 -4.29 -0.22 -1.29
N VAL A 183 -5.50 -0.76 -1.38
CA VAL A 183 -5.81 -1.84 -2.31
C VAL A 183 -7.16 -1.67 -2.98
N THR A 184 -7.36 -2.28 -4.15
CA THR A 184 -8.72 -2.47 -4.65
C THR A 184 -9.43 -3.55 -3.84
N LYS A 185 -10.76 -3.47 -3.71
CA LYS A 185 -11.55 -4.51 -3.03
C LYS A 185 -11.35 -5.90 -3.66
N ASP A 186 -11.17 -5.96 -4.98
CA ASP A 186 -10.86 -7.23 -5.66
C ASP A 186 -9.48 -7.78 -5.26
N SER A 187 -8.48 -6.91 -5.09
CA SER A 187 -7.15 -7.27 -4.59
C SER A 187 -7.18 -7.87 -3.18
N ASN A 188 -8.22 -7.55 -2.40
CA ASN A 188 -8.39 -7.97 -1.01
C ASN A 188 -9.62 -8.86 -0.80
N LYS A 189 -10.09 -9.53 -1.85
CA LYS A 189 -11.34 -10.30 -1.84
C LYS A 189 -11.42 -11.39 -0.75
N ASP A 190 -10.29 -11.95 -0.35
CA ASP A 190 -10.15 -12.95 0.72
C ASP A 190 -9.72 -12.36 2.07
N GLY A 191 -9.65 -11.03 2.18
CA GLY A 191 -9.21 -10.32 3.37
C GLY A 191 -7.71 -10.42 3.65
N ARG A 192 -6.89 -10.82 2.69
CA ARG A 192 -5.43 -10.96 2.86
C ARG A 192 -4.76 -9.71 3.42
N PHE A 193 -5.00 -8.55 2.80
CA PHE A 193 -4.48 -7.27 3.24
C PHE A 193 -5.14 -6.79 4.53
N THR A 194 -6.43 -7.09 4.73
CA THR A 194 -7.11 -6.84 6.02
C THR A 194 -6.43 -7.57 7.17
N ASN A 195 -6.04 -8.83 6.97
CA ASN A 195 -5.35 -9.62 7.98
C ASN A 195 -3.95 -9.07 8.29
N ILE A 196 -3.19 -8.70 7.26
CA ILE A 196 -1.88 -8.04 7.43
C ILE A 196 -2.02 -6.73 8.20
N ALA A 197 -2.94 -5.87 7.77
CA ALA A 197 -3.21 -4.57 8.37
C ALA A 197 -3.58 -4.69 9.85
N LYS A 198 -4.49 -5.60 10.19
CA LYS A 198 -4.89 -5.85 11.59
C LYS A 198 -3.74 -6.39 12.44
N ALA A 199 -2.98 -7.36 11.92
CA ALA A 199 -1.87 -7.98 12.65
C ALA A 199 -0.75 -6.98 13.01
N ARG A 200 -0.59 -5.93 12.20
CA ARG A 200 0.47 -4.93 12.34
C ARG A 200 -0.04 -3.54 12.74
N ASN A 201 -1.35 -3.39 12.93
CA ASN A 201 -2.02 -2.12 13.20
C ASN A 201 -1.72 -1.03 12.14
N ILE A 202 -1.76 -1.43 10.87
CA ILE A 202 -1.52 -0.54 9.72
C ILE A 202 -2.86 -0.02 9.22
N PRO A 203 -3.02 1.29 8.97
CA PRO A 203 -4.19 1.82 8.26
C PRO A 203 -4.34 1.16 6.88
N LEU A 204 -5.54 0.65 6.60
CA LEU A 204 -5.90 0.08 5.30
C LEU A 204 -7.00 0.94 4.67
N THR A 205 -6.86 1.23 3.38
CA THR A 205 -7.95 1.75 2.54
C THR A 205 -8.22 0.80 1.39
N GLU A 206 -9.50 0.45 1.25
CA GLU A 206 -10.00 -0.36 0.14
C GLU A 206 -10.82 0.54 -0.79
N VAL A 207 -10.48 0.51 -2.08
CA VAL A 207 -11.21 1.25 -3.12
C VAL A 207 -11.91 0.32 -4.09
N ASP A 208 -12.91 0.80 -4.81
CA ASP A 208 -13.57 0.01 -5.83
C ASP A 208 -12.71 -0.08 -7.10
N TYR A 209 -12.11 1.04 -7.51
CA TYR A 209 -11.30 1.13 -8.73
C TYR A 209 -9.96 1.82 -8.50
N ALA A 210 -8.95 1.48 -9.31
CA ALA A 210 -7.62 2.08 -9.21
C ALA A 210 -7.65 3.63 -9.31
N LEU A 211 -8.53 4.20 -10.13
CA LEU A 211 -8.67 5.66 -10.27
C LEU A 211 -9.12 6.37 -9.00
N ASP A 212 -9.79 5.68 -8.08
CA ASP A 212 -10.21 6.26 -6.80
C ASP A 212 -8.99 6.67 -5.94
N LEU A 213 -7.83 6.07 -6.19
CA LEU A 213 -6.58 6.44 -5.52
C LEU A 213 -6.16 7.88 -5.79
N VAL A 214 -6.63 8.52 -6.87
CA VAL A 214 -6.33 9.94 -7.13
C VAL A 214 -6.77 10.80 -5.94
N ASN A 215 -7.99 10.58 -5.45
CA ASN A 215 -8.50 11.31 -4.29
C ASN A 215 -7.83 10.87 -2.98
N ILE A 216 -7.40 9.61 -2.89
CA ILE A 216 -6.65 9.12 -1.72
C ILE A 216 -5.27 9.78 -1.66
N PHE A 217 -4.51 9.84 -2.75
CA PHE A 217 -3.20 10.48 -2.76
C PHE A 217 -3.27 11.99 -2.54
N LYS A 218 -4.32 12.67 -3.04
CA LYS A 218 -4.59 14.06 -2.63
C LYS A 218 -4.74 14.18 -1.12
N GLN A 219 -5.54 13.32 -0.49
CA GLN A 219 -5.70 13.32 0.97
C GLN A 219 -4.44 12.93 1.73
N VAL A 220 -3.55 12.11 1.16
CA VAL A 220 -2.29 11.70 1.81
C VAL A 220 -1.25 12.83 1.78
N PHE A 221 -1.16 13.57 0.66
CA PHE A 221 -0.06 14.52 0.42
C PHE A 221 -0.44 16.01 0.45
N GLN A 222 -1.73 16.35 0.47
CA GLN A 222 -2.26 17.72 0.53
C GLN A 222 -3.13 17.90 1.77
#